data_AF-A0A7Y4T4A7-F1
#
_entry.id   AF-A0A7Y4T4A7-F1
#
_cell.length_a   1.000
_cell.length_b   1.000
_cell.length_c   1.000
_cell.angle_alpha   90.00
_cell.angle_beta   90.00
_cell.angle_gamma   90.00
#
_symmetry.space_group_name_H-M   'P 1'
#
loop_
_entity.id
_entity.type
_entity.pdbx_description
1 polymer ?
#
loop_
_entity_poly.entity_id
_entity_poly.type
_entity_poly.pdbx_seq_one_letter_code
_entity_poly.pdbx_strand_id
1 'polypeptide(L)'
;MADRGDTHYRVGKLNAWFAGSSLFLLVTTFWMVIDDWSRPWKGHQREFRDIEVARAEAQLDTPEAKAVLVEEARLQAELERARASLASRKAELDQAEQELRNLIGTRFKATEAEKVQKQVNNWERFLTEEERLHLGDEDLKAAEIAAIEKELYARAGVKQEADVAVAAQEKRIAAMKAEVTRIEIDAKNAGKSIELTRKKLAALAPSDFASQAANVIRDFPGLDFIGPSLKVQKLLPPSLTFELNFLKKQRIDMCQTCHVPIDREGYGEEANPFRTHPRLDLYLTAKSPHPANQFGCTICHRGAGEALDFQRTDHRPSDAVEAAEWAEQHHWHKQHYWDYAMLPSKYTEASCVQCHKTSMELIEQDAPRVTEGLQLFERYGCYACHKVDWFPTKRRPGPTLAKIGAKTSQAFIESWVANPKAFRPSTWMPQIFHLENYGPDVTVATANYGTGREVKGDEWSNAAVAAVSAFVRSRATSEPFPAIPVAGDTVRGREVFRLVGCVGCHNMAPFTEEERAAEPDLANQRRGANEHGPNLRGLATKTNPEWLYAWIKDPKAYWSETRMPDLRLSDQDATTSAAS
;
A
#
# COMPACT_ATOMS: atom_id res chain seq x y z
N MET A 1 -37.25 73.24 1.99
CA MET A 1 -36.59 73.12 3.29
C MET A 1 -35.13 72.81 3.02
N ALA A 2 -34.33 73.83 2.72
CA ALA A 2 -33.52 74.56 3.70
C ALA A 2 -32.26 73.75 4.09
N ASP A 3 -31.27 73.84 3.20
CA ASP A 3 -29.84 73.70 3.51
C ASP A 3 -29.49 74.82 4.49
N ARG A 4 -29.71 74.58 5.79
CA ARG A 4 -29.11 75.40 6.85
C ARG A 4 -27.67 74.91 6.97
N GLY A 5 -26.74 75.72 6.48
CA GLY A 5 -25.31 75.46 6.41
C GLY A 5 -24.61 75.33 7.77
N ASP A 6 -25.07 74.42 8.62
CA ASP A 6 -24.50 74.05 9.93
C ASP A 6 -23.83 72.66 9.89
N THR A 7 -23.51 72.14 8.71
CA THR A 7 -22.71 70.90 8.57
C THR A 7 -21.35 71.23 7.97
N HIS A 8 -20.27 70.83 8.64
CA HIS A 8 -18.89 71.02 8.17
C HIS A 8 -18.58 70.42 6.77
N TYR A 9 -19.50 69.64 6.19
CA TYR A 9 -19.35 68.97 4.90
C TYR A 9 -20.55 69.17 3.97
N ARG A 10 -20.32 69.16 2.64
CA ARG A 10 -21.40 69.14 1.63
C ARG A 10 -22.00 67.74 1.53
N VAL A 11 -23.21 67.55 2.09
CA VAL A 11 -23.89 66.25 2.22
C VAL A 11 -23.98 65.46 0.90
N GLY A 12 -24.32 66.11 -0.23
CA GLY A 12 -24.41 65.42 -1.53
C GLY A 12 -23.07 64.85 -2.02
N LYS A 13 -21.96 65.56 -1.80
CA LYS A 13 -20.61 65.07 -2.14
C LYS A 13 -20.17 63.96 -1.19
N LEU A 14 -20.49 64.09 0.10
CA LEU A 14 -20.21 63.06 1.10
C LEU A 14 -20.94 61.75 0.77
N ASN A 15 -22.23 61.82 0.43
CA ASN A 15 -23.01 60.63 0.05
C ASN A 15 -22.49 59.98 -1.23
N ALA A 16 -22.05 60.76 -2.23
CA ALA A 16 -21.43 60.22 -3.45
C ALA A 16 -20.11 59.51 -3.16
N TRP A 17 -19.24 60.10 -2.33
CA TRP A 17 -17.99 59.46 -1.89
C TRP A 17 -18.24 58.22 -1.05
N PHE A 18 -19.21 58.27 -0.13
CA PHE A 18 -19.62 57.12 0.66
C PHE A 18 -20.11 55.99 -0.26
N ALA A 19 -21.05 56.25 -1.18
CA ALA A 19 -21.54 55.26 -2.13
C ALA A 19 -20.41 54.66 -2.99
N GLY A 20 -19.49 55.49 -3.51
CA GLY A 20 -18.34 55.04 -4.27
C GLY A 20 -17.40 54.14 -3.44
N SER A 21 -17.08 54.55 -2.21
CA SER A 21 -16.23 53.76 -1.30
C SER A 21 -16.90 52.45 -0.86
N SER A 22 -18.22 52.44 -0.61
CA SER A 22 -18.99 51.25 -0.27
C SER A 22 -19.04 50.27 -1.44
N LEU A 23 -19.23 50.76 -2.67
CA LEU A 23 -19.22 49.89 -3.86
C LEU A 23 -17.83 49.31 -4.11
N PHE A 24 -16.77 50.12 -3.96
CA PHE A 24 -15.40 49.64 -4.05
C PHE A 24 -15.11 48.57 -3.00
N LEU A 25 -15.48 48.82 -1.74
CA LEU A 25 -15.34 47.83 -0.67
C LEU A 25 -16.10 46.55 -1.00
N LEU A 26 -17.35 46.64 -1.43
CA LEU A 26 -18.16 45.48 -1.82
C LEU A 26 -17.49 44.65 -2.93
N VAL A 27 -17.02 45.30 -3.99
CA VAL A 27 -16.35 44.62 -5.11
C VAL A 27 -15.05 43.96 -4.64
N THR A 28 -14.23 44.67 -3.84
CA THR A 28 -12.98 44.10 -3.32
C THR A 28 -13.22 42.94 -2.35
N THR A 29 -14.23 43.02 -1.48
CA THR A 29 -14.63 41.92 -0.58
C THR A 29 -15.12 40.72 -1.39
N PHE A 30 -15.95 40.95 -2.41
CA PHE A 30 -16.41 39.87 -3.28
C PHE A 30 -15.25 39.22 -4.03
N TRP A 31 -14.32 40.02 -4.56
CA TRP A 31 -13.12 39.52 -5.22
C TRP A 31 -12.26 38.69 -4.25
N MET A 32 -12.02 39.17 -3.03
CA MET A 32 -11.28 38.44 -2.00
C MET A 32 -11.91 37.08 -1.67
N VAL A 33 -13.25 37.02 -1.56
CA VAL A 33 -13.96 35.75 -1.30
C VAL A 33 -13.81 34.78 -2.47
N ILE A 34 -13.92 35.28 -3.71
CA ILE A 34 -13.74 34.44 -4.90
C ILE A 34 -12.29 33.94 -5.01
N ASP A 35 -11.31 34.80 -4.76
CA ASP A 35 -9.88 34.47 -4.79
C ASP A 35 -9.55 33.38 -3.74
N ASP A 36 -10.02 33.54 -2.50
CA ASP A 36 -9.81 32.56 -1.44
C ASP A 36 -10.54 31.23 -1.71
N TRP A 37 -11.71 31.28 -2.34
CA TRP A 37 -12.46 30.09 -2.75
C TRP A 37 -11.84 29.37 -3.95
N SER A 38 -11.19 30.09 -4.89
CA SER A 38 -10.59 29.53 -6.11
C SER A 38 -9.25 28.82 -5.86
N ARG A 39 -9.27 27.79 -5.02
CA ARG A 39 -8.07 27.01 -4.68
C ARG A 39 -7.59 26.13 -5.84
N PRO A 40 -6.27 25.92 -6.02
CA PRO A 40 -5.70 25.16 -7.14
C PRO A 40 -6.25 23.74 -7.31
N TRP A 41 -6.48 23.01 -6.21
CA TRP A 41 -6.99 21.63 -6.25
C TRP A 41 -8.34 21.46 -6.96
N LYS A 42 -9.18 22.51 -6.98
CA LYS A 42 -10.47 22.49 -7.68
C LYS A 42 -10.29 22.34 -9.19
N GLY A 43 -9.21 22.91 -9.74
CA GLY A 43 -8.86 22.79 -11.16
C GLY A 43 -8.62 21.33 -11.54
N HIS A 44 -7.78 20.62 -10.78
CA HIS A 44 -7.48 19.22 -11.03
C HIS A 44 -8.73 18.32 -10.99
N GLN A 45 -9.67 18.56 -10.06
CA GLN A 45 -10.90 17.77 -10.01
C GLN A 45 -11.85 18.05 -11.18
N ARG A 46 -11.89 19.29 -11.69
CA ARG A 46 -12.65 19.63 -12.91
C ARG A 46 -12.04 18.97 -14.14
N GLU A 47 -10.73 19.08 -14.31
CA GLU A 47 -10.01 18.45 -15.41
C GLU A 47 -10.17 16.92 -15.40
N PHE A 48 -10.07 16.28 -14.22
CA PHE A 48 -10.33 14.85 -14.10
C PHE A 48 -11.78 14.48 -14.43
N ARG A 49 -12.74 15.32 -14.05
CA ARG A 49 -14.15 15.12 -14.43
C ARG A 49 -14.32 15.17 -15.94
N ASP A 50 -13.64 16.08 -16.64
CA ASP A 50 -13.66 16.17 -18.10
C ASP A 50 -13.06 14.91 -18.74
N ILE A 51 -11.97 14.35 -18.17
CA ILE A 51 -11.41 13.05 -18.59
C ILE A 51 -12.43 11.91 -18.40
N GLU A 52 -13.12 11.85 -17.26
CA GLU A 52 -14.14 10.82 -17.02
C GLU A 52 -15.36 10.95 -17.95
N VAL A 53 -15.74 12.18 -18.30
CA VAL A 53 -16.80 12.46 -19.29
C VAL A 53 -16.37 11.96 -20.67
N ALA A 54 -15.21 12.41 -21.17
CA ALA A 54 -14.70 12.01 -22.48
C ALA A 54 -14.56 10.49 -22.60
N ARG A 55 -14.11 9.81 -21.53
CA ARG A 55 -14.02 8.36 -21.49
C ARG A 55 -15.37 7.66 -21.51
N ALA A 56 -16.34 8.16 -20.75
CA ALA A 56 -17.69 7.62 -20.74
C ALA A 56 -18.39 7.82 -22.10
N GLU A 57 -18.19 8.97 -22.75
CA GLU A 57 -18.66 9.23 -24.11
C GLU A 57 -18.02 8.28 -25.12
N ALA A 58 -16.70 8.11 -25.07
CA ALA A 58 -15.98 7.18 -25.93
C ALA A 58 -16.46 5.72 -25.75
N GLN A 59 -16.77 5.30 -24.51
CA GLN A 59 -17.36 3.99 -24.25
C GLN A 59 -18.74 3.83 -24.90
N LEU A 60 -19.57 4.88 -24.87
CA LEU A 60 -20.89 4.88 -25.51
C LEU A 60 -20.81 5.03 -27.05
N ASP A 61 -19.69 5.49 -27.59
CA ASP A 61 -19.49 5.65 -29.03
C ASP A 61 -18.96 4.39 -29.74
N THR A 62 -18.61 3.35 -28.98
CA THR A 62 -18.18 2.05 -29.51
C THR A 62 -19.27 1.39 -30.37
N PRO A 63 -18.91 0.60 -31.42
CA PRO A 63 -19.87 -0.12 -32.24
C PRO A 63 -20.81 -1.02 -31.42
N GLU A 64 -20.29 -1.66 -30.38
CA GLU A 64 -21.04 -2.52 -29.47
C GLU A 64 -22.07 -1.72 -28.66
N ALA A 65 -21.67 -0.58 -28.09
CA ALA A 65 -22.58 0.29 -27.35
C ALA A 65 -23.65 0.90 -28.27
N LYS A 66 -23.28 1.30 -29.50
CA LYS A 66 -24.23 1.79 -30.51
C LYS A 66 -25.26 0.73 -30.90
N ALA A 67 -24.84 -0.52 -31.07
CA ALA A 67 -25.75 -1.62 -31.34
C ALA A 67 -26.75 -1.82 -30.19
N VAL A 68 -26.28 -1.75 -28.95
CA VAL A 68 -27.14 -1.81 -27.76
C VAL A 68 -28.13 -0.65 -27.72
N LEU A 69 -27.69 0.58 -28.03
CA LEU A 69 -28.55 1.77 -28.07
C LEU A 69 -29.67 1.64 -29.12
N VAL A 70 -29.33 1.14 -30.31
CA VAL A 70 -30.31 0.92 -31.39
C VAL A 70 -31.33 -0.15 -30.99
N GLU A 71 -30.88 -1.23 -30.37
CA GLU A 71 -31.75 -2.31 -29.92
C GLU A 71 -32.67 -1.87 -28.76
N GLU A 72 -32.14 -1.11 -27.79
CA GLU A 72 -32.93 -0.50 -26.72
C GLU A 72 -34.00 0.43 -27.29
N ALA A 73 -33.66 1.28 -28.26
CA ALA A 73 -34.61 2.18 -28.91
C ALA A 73 -35.69 1.42 -29.70
N ARG A 74 -35.33 0.32 -30.37
CA ARG A 74 -36.28 -0.57 -31.05
C ARG A 74 -37.27 -1.18 -30.06
N LEU A 75 -36.77 -1.75 -28.96
CA LEU A 75 -37.59 -2.36 -27.92
C LEU A 75 -38.47 -1.33 -27.19
N GLN A 76 -37.99 -0.11 -26.97
CA GLN A 76 -38.80 0.99 -26.43
C GLN A 76 -39.95 1.37 -27.37
N ALA A 77 -39.69 1.47 -28.68
CA ALA A 77 -40.75 1.73 -29.66
C ALA A 77 -41.77 0.58 -29.72
N GLU A 78 -41.32 -0.68 -29.60
CA GLU A 78 -42.19 -1.85 -29.49
C GLU A 78 -43.01 -1.85 -28.21
N LEU A 79 -42.42 -1.44 -27.08
CA LEU A 79 -43.10 -1.33 -25.80
C LEU A 79 -44.23 -0.30 -25.85
N GLU A 80 -44.00 0.86 -26.46
CA GLU A 80 -45.03 1.89 -26.62
C GLU A 80 -46.19 1.41 -27.51
N ARG A 81 -45.89 0.66 -28.59
CA ARG A 81 -46.94 0.02 -29.42
C ARG A 81 -47.72 -1.03 -28.64
N ALA A 82 -47.03 -1.89 -27.86
CA ALA A 82 -47.67 -2.91 -27.04
C ALA A 82 -48.54 -2.28 -25.93
N ARG A 83 -48.08 -1.19 -25.30
CA ARG A 83 -48.86 -0.40 -24.34
C ARG A 83 -50.10 0.22 -24.99
N ALA A 84 -49.98 0.77 -26.19
CA ALA A 84 -51.13 1.29 -26.93
C ALA A 84 -52.16 0.19 -27.26
N SER A 85 -51.70 -1.00 -27.67
CA SER A 85 -52.55 -2.18 -27.93
C SER A 85 -53.22 -2.75 -26.66
N LEU A 86 -52.55 -2.65 -25.51
CA LEU A 86 -53.16 -2.98 -24.22
C LEU A 86 -54.17 -1.90 -23.80
N ALA A 87 -53.86 -0.63 -24.04
CA ALA A 87 -54.74 0.50 -23.74
C ALA A 87 -56.03 0.47 -24.56
N SER A 88 -56.00 0.02 -25.82
CA SER A 88 -57.23 -0.18 -26.61
C SER A 88 -58.13 -1.28 -26.06
N ARG A 89 -57.58 -2.22 -25.27
CA ARG A 89 -58.31 -3.29 -24.55
C ARG A 89 -58.49 -2.98 -23.07
N LYS A 90 -58.34 -1.72 -22.66
CA LYS A 90 -58.42 -1.29 -21.26
C LYS A 90 -59.75 -1.70 -20.60
N ALA A 91 -60.87 -1.54 -21.30
CA ALA A 91 -62.18 -1.93 -20.76
C ALA A 91 -62.27 -3.42 -20.42
N GLU A 92 -61.72 -4.29 -21.27
CA GLU A 92 -61.67 -5.74 -21.02
C GLU A 92 -60.75 -6.08 -19.85
N LEU A 93 -59.61 -5.40 -19.73
CA LEU A 93 -58.68 -5.57 -18.61
C LEU A 93 -59.31 -5.11 -17.29
N ASP A 94 -59.93 -3.93 -17.27
CA ASP A 94 -60.60 -3.37 -16.09
C ASP A 94 -61.74 -4.30 -15.63
N GLN A 95 -62.47 -4.89 -16.57
CA GLN A 95 -63.50 -5.90 -16.28
C GLN A 95 -62.89 -7.18 -15.69
N ALA A 96 -61.81 -7.71 -16.29
CA ALA A 96 -61.13 -8.90 -15.78
C ALA A 96 -60.55 -8.68 -14.37
N GLU A 97 -59.99 -7.49 -14.09
CA GLU A 97 -59.50 -7.09 -12.78
C GLU A 97 -60.63 -6.92 -11.75
N GLN A 98 -61.79 -6.40 -12.17
CA GLN A 98 -62.96 -6.34 -11.30
C GLN A 98 -63.50 -7.73 -10.96
N GLU A 99 -63.53 -8.64 -11.93
CA GLU A 99 -63.89 -10.05 -11.71
C GLU A 99 -62.91 -10.75 -10.75
N LEU A 100 -61.60 -10.50 -10.90
CA LEU A 100 -60.59 -10.98 -9.96
C LEU A 100 -60.85 -10.46 -8.53
N ARG A 101 -61.17 -9.17 -8.36
CA ARG A 101 -61.53 -8.61 -7.04
C ARG A 101 -62.71 -9.33 -6.41
N ASN A 102 -63.74 -9.64 -7.21
CA ASN A 102 -64.91 -10.39 -6.73
C ASN A 102 -64.53 -11.83 -6.33
N LEU A 103 -63.74 -12.53 -7.15
CA LEU A 103 -63.27 -13.89 -6.86
C LEU A 103 -62.39 -13.95 -5.60
N ILE A 104 -61.54 -12.94 -5.38
CA ILE A 104 -60.75 -12.80 -4.16
C ILE A 104 -61.69 -12.67 -2.94
N GLY A 105 -62.78 -11.91 -3.05
CA GLY A 105 -63.79 -11.82 -2.00
C GLY A 105 -64.47 -13.17 -1.71
N THR A 106 -64.79 -13.95 -2.73
CA THR A 106 -65.33 -15.32 -2.59
C THR A 106 -64.33 -16.26 -1.93
N ARG A 107 -63.06 -16.25 -2.39
CA ARG A 107 -61.97 -17.03 -1.79
C ARG A 107 -61.77 -16.69 -0.32
N PHE A 108 -61.84 -15.39 0.03
CA PHE A 108 -61.73 -14.95 1.42
C PHE A 108 -62.83 -15.54 2.30
N LYS A 109 -64.10 -15.46 1.87
CA LYS A 109 -65.24 -16.05 2.59
C LYS A 109 -65.10 -17.57 2.73
N ALA A 110 -64.70 -18.28 1.67
CA ALA A 110 -64.51 -19.72 1.68
C ALA A 110 -63.35 -20.14 2.61
N THR A 111 -62.25 -19.38 2.60
CA THR A 111 -61.11 -19.58 3.51
C THR A 111 -61.51 -19.38 4.97
N GLU A 112 -62.31 -18.35 5.27
CA GLU A 112 -62.77 -18.11 6.64
C GLU A 112 -63.71 -19.20 7.12
N ALA A 113 -64.65 -19.64 6.27
CA ALA A 113 -65.55 -20.75 6.60
C ALA A 113 -64.80 -22.07 6.84
N GLU A 114 -63.77 -22.40 6.05
CA GLU A 114 -62.91 -23.57 6.28
C GLU A 114 -62.12 -23.45 7.59
N LYS A 115 -61.54 -22.29 7.88
CA LYS A 115 -60.82 -22.05 9.14
C LYS A 115 -61.72 -22.23 10.37
N VAL A 116 -62.92 -21.66 10.34
CA VAL A 116 -63.91 -21.81 11.43
C VAL A 116 -64.26 -23.28 11.61
N GLN A 117 -64.59 -23.99 10.52
CA GLN A 117 -64.93 -25.42 10.59
C GLN A 117 -63.76 -26.28 11.07
N LYS A 118 -62.53 -25.92 10.70
CA LYS A 118 -61.31 -26.58 11.17
C LYS A 118 -61.09 -26.38 12.67
N GLN A 119 -61.37 -25.20 13.20
CA GLN A 119 -61.32 -24.93 14.64
C GLN A 119 -62.35 -25.78 15.39
N VAL A 120 -63.59 -25.84 14.89
CA VAL A 120 -64.65 -26.72 15.44
C VAL A 120 -64.20 -28.18 15.42
N ASN A 121 -63.71 -28.67 14.29
CA ASN A 121 -63.22 -30.05 14.17
C ASN A 121 -62.09 -30.37 15.15
N ASN A 122 -61.11 -29.48 15.29
CA ASN A 122 -60.00 -29.67 16.22
C ASN A 122 -60.46 -29.68 17.68
N TRP A 123 -61.40 -28.79 18.03
CA TRP A 123 -61.95 -28.70 19.38
C TRP A 123 -62.76 -29.94 19.76
N GLU A 124 -63.70 -30.36 18.89
CA GLU A 124 -64.55 -31.52 19.14
C GLU A 124 -63.74 -32.82 19.17
N ARG A 125 -62.71 -32.94 18.32
CA ARG A 125 -61.78 -34.07 18.37
C ARG A 125 -61.00 -34.10 19.68
N PHE A 126 -60.49 -32.96 20.15
CA PHE A 126 -59.77 -32.89 21.42
C PHE A 126 -60.65 -33.36 22.59
N LEU A 127 -61.87 -32.82 22.71
CA LEU A 127 -62.82 -33.21 23.76
C LEU A 127 -63.19 -34.70 23.67
N THR A 128 -63.44 -35.19 22.46
CA THR A 128 -63.82 -36.59 22.26
C THR A 128 -62.66 -37.54 22.54
N GLU A 129 -61.42 -37.21 22.13
CA GLU A 129 -60.23 -38.00 22.43
C GLU A 129 -59.95 -38.04 23.95
N GLU A 130 -60.16 -36.94 24.67
CA GLU A 130 -60.07 -36.89 26.14
C GLU A 130 -61.12 -37.80 26.81
N GLU A 131 -62.40 -37.72 26.38
CA GLU A 131 -63.48 -38.57 26.91
C GLU A 131 -63.24 -40.06 26.62
N ARG A 132 -62.79 -40.42 25.40
CA ARG A 132 -62.46 -41.79 25.01
C ARG A 132 -61.39 -42.40 25.91
N LEU A 133 -60.34 -41.64 26.23
CA LEU A 133 -59.27 -42.08 27.14
C LEU A 133 -59.77 -42.31 28.58
N HIS A 134 -60.70 -41.47 29.06
CA HIS A 134 -61.27 -41.62 30.40
C HIS A 134 -62.24 -42.81 30.53
N LEU A 135 -63.02 -43.09 29.48
CA LEU A 135 -64.06 -44.11 29.50
C LEU A 135 -63.61 -45.47 28.95
N GLY A 136 -62.47 -45.53 28.25
CA GLY A 136 -61.94 -46.75 27.64
C GLY A 136 -62.77 -47.27 26.46
N ASP A 137 -63.55 -46.40 25.81
CA ASP A 137 -64.39 -46.69 24.64
C ASP A 137 -63.85 -45.93 23.43
N GLU A 138 -63.23 -46.63 22.48
CA GLU A 138 -62.63 -46.02 21.29
C GLU A 138 -63.66 -45.54 20.26
N ASP A 139 -64.89 -46.07 20.29
CA ASP A 139 -65.95 -45.78 19.32
C ASP A 139 -66.88 -44.64 19.77
N LEU A 140 -66.67 -44.11 20.98
CA LEU A 140 -67.46 -43.02 21.55
C LEU A 140 -67.52 -41.83 20.57
N LYS A 141 -68.73 -41.36 20.24
CA LYS A 141 -69.02 -40.23 19.33
C LYS A 141 -68.40 -40.34 17.93
N ALA A 142 -68.02 -41.54 17.48
CA ALA A 142 -67.39 -41.73 16.16
C ALA A 142 -68.22 -41.17 14.99
N ALA A 143 -69.55 -41.30 15.04
CA ALA A 143 -70.46 -40.77 14.01
C ALA A 143 -70.51 -39.22 13.99
N GLU A 144 -70.40 -38.58 15.15
CA GLU A 144 -70.43 -37.12 15.29
C GLU A 144 -69.14 -36.51 14.72
N ILE A 145 -67.98 -37.06 15.09
CA ILE A 145 -66.68 -36.64 14.54
C ILE A 145 -66.63 -36.87 13.02
N ALA A 146 -67.10 -38.01 12.53
CA ALA A 146 -67.15 -38.28 11.09
C ALA A 146 -68.03 -37.27 10.32
N ALA A 147 -69.14 -36.80 10.93
CA ALA A 147 -69.99 -35.76 10.33
C ALA A 147 -69.29 -34.39 10.29
N ILE A 148 -68.56 -34.03 11.34
CA ILE A 148 -67.80 -32.76 11.42
C ILE A 148 -66.62 -32.77 10.44
N GLU A 149 -65.91 -33.90 10.33
CA GLU A 149 -64.82 -34.07 9.34
C GLU A 149 -65.37 -33.99 7.92
N LYS A 150 -66.53 -34.60 7.64
CA LYS A 150 -67.20 -34.50 6.33
C LYS A 150 -67.53 -33.05 5.97
N GLU A 151 -68.04 -32.26 6.92
CA GLU A 151 -68.31 -30.83 6.71
C GLU A 151 -67.01 -30.04 6.49
N LEU A 152 -65.92 -30.35 7.22
CA LEU A 152 -64.61 -29.76 6.98
C LEU A 152 -64.11 -30.02 5.56
N TYR A 153 -64.19 -31.27 5.07
CA TYR A 153 -63.81 -31.60 3.71
C TYR A 153 -64.70 -30.90 2.67
N ALA A 154 -66.00 -30.77 2.93
CA ALA A 154 -66.89 -30.00 2.06
C ALA A 154 -66.46 -28.52 1.97
N ARG A 155 -66.15 -27.87 3.11
CA ARG A 155 -65.66 -26.48 3.15
C ARG A 155 -64.29 -26.33 2.48
N ALA A 156 -63.40 -27.30 2.68
CA ALA A 156 -62.10 -27.33 2.01
C ALA A 156 -62.24 -27.46 0.49
N GLY A 157 -63.21 -28.25 0.00
CA GLY A 157 -63.55 -28.34 -1.42
C GLY A 157 -64.00 -27.00 -2.00
N VAL A 158 -64.90 -26.29 -1.33
CA VAL A 158 -65.37 -24.95 -1.76
C VAL A 158 -64.22 -23.94 -1.81
N LYS A 159 -63.31 -23.98 -0.82
CA LYS A 159 -62.11 -23.14 -0.83
C LYS A 159 -61.21 -23.48 -2.03
N GLN A 160 -60.97 -24.76 -2.28
CA GLN A 160 -60.12 -25.21 -3.39
C GLN A 160 -60.69 -24.77 -4.74
N GLU A 161 -62.01 -24.84 -4.94
CA GLU A 161 -62.67 -24.30 -6.13
C GLU A 161 -62.44 -22.79 -6.28
N ALA A 162 -62.55 -22.03 -5.19
CA ALA A 162 -62.29 -20.59 -5.20
C ALA A 162 -60.81 -20.25 -5.46
N ASP A 163 -59.87 -21.04 -4.94
CA ASP A 163 -58.44 -20.91 -5.21
C ASP A 163 -58.12 -21.15 -6.69
N VAL A 164 -58.69 -22.21 -7.28
CA VAL A 164 -58.56 -22.53 -8.71
C VAL A 164 -59.14 -21.41 -9.57
N ALA A 165 -60.31 -20.87 -9.21
CA ALA A 165 -60.94 -19.77 -9.94
C ALA A 165 -60.10 -18.49 -9.92
N VAL A 166 -59.53 -18.12 -8.76
CA VAL A 166 -58.62 -16.98 -8.65
C VAL A 166 -57.37 -17.21 -9.50
N ALA A 167 -56.72 -18.37 -9.39
CA ALA A 167 -55.52 -18.68 -10.17
C ALA A 167 -55.77 -18.66 -11.69
N ALA A 168 -56.92 -19.17 -12.13
CA ALA A 168 -57.33 -19.11 -13.53
C ALA A 168 -57.51 -17.67 -14.03
N GLN A 169 -58.13 -16.80 -13.21
CA GLN A 169 -58.33 -15.40 -13.56
C GLN A 169 -57.02 -14.58 -13.52
N GLU A 170 -56.13 -14.84 -12.56
CA GLU A 170 -54.77 -14.28 -12.53
C GLU A 170 -53.99 -14.66 -13.80
N LYS A 171 -54.06 -15.93 -14.23
CA LYS A 171 -53.44 -16.39 -15.48
C LYS A 171 -54.02 -15.67 -16.71
N ARG A 172 -55.32 -15.41 -16.73
CA ARG A 172 -55.98 -14.65 -17.82
C ARG A 172 -55.48 -13.22 -17.89
N ILE A 173 -55.41 -12.51 -16.76
CA ILE A 173 -54.88 -11.14 -16.69
C ILE A 173 -53.39 -11.12 -17.06
N ALA A 174 -52.62 -12.11 -16.59
CA ALA A 174 -51.21 -12.24 -16.94
C ALA A 174 -51.03 -12.45 -18.46
N ALA A 175 -51.87 -13.28 -19.11
CA ALA A 175 -51.84 -13.46 -20.56
C ALA A 175 -52.16 -12.16 -21.32
N MET A 176 -53.08 -11.32 -20.82
CA MET A 176 -53.38 -10.00 -21.40
C MET A 176 -52.19 -9.04 -21.28
N LYS A 177 -51.42 -9.10 -20.19
CA LYS A 177 -50.24 -8.25 -19.95
C LYS A 177 -48.94 -8.86 -20.48
N ALA A 178 -48.93 -10.12 -20.89
CA ALA A 178 -47.72 -10.90 -21.17
C ALA A 178 -46.79 -10.25 -22.21
N GLU A 179 -47.37 -9.70 -23.27
CA GLU A 179 -46.60 -9.04 -24.33
C GLU A 179 -45.88 -7.78 -23.81
N VAL A 180 -46.57 -6.92 -23.06
CA VAL A 180 -45.99 -5.73 -22.44
C VAL A 180 -44.91 -6.11 -21.44
N THR A 181 -45.19 -7.07 -20.55
CA THR A 181 -44.23 -7.54 -19.54
C THR A 181 -42.98 -8.14 -20.18
N ARG A 182 -43.12 -8.94 -21.25
CA ARG A 182 -41.99 -9.54 -21.97
C ARG A 182 -41.11 -8.45 -22.58
N ILE A 183 -41.69 -7.53 -23.34
CA ILE A 183 -40.94 -6.47 -24.02
C ILE A 183 -40.29 -5.53 -23.00
N GLU A 184 -40.95 -5.26 -21.86
CA GLU A 184 -40.37 -4.45 -20.78
C GLU A 184 -39.13 -5.11 -20.16
N ILE A 185 -39.17 -6.43 -19.94
CA ILE A 185 -38.01 -7.21 -19.49
C ILE A 185 -36.89 -7.18 -20.54
N ASP A 186 -37.22 -7.40 -21.80
CA ASP A 186 -36.25 -7.41 -22.90
C ASP A 186 -35.59 -6.03 -23.06
N ALA A 187 -36.36 -4.94 -23.01
CA ALA A 187 -35.86 -3.57 -23.07
C ALA A 187 -34.91 -3.25 -21.91
N LYS A 188 -35.27 -3.66 -20.69
CA LYS A 188 -34.44 -3.48 -19.50
C LYS A 188 -33.13 -4.28 -19.60
N ASN A 189 -33.19 -5.50 -20.11
CA ASN A 189 -32.02 -6.37 -20.27
C ASN A 189 -31.09 -5.87 -21.38
N ALA A 190 -31.64 -5.36 -22.48
CA ALA A 190 -30.87 -4.81 -23.59
C ALA A 190 -29.97 -3.65 -23.12
N GLY A 191 -30.52 -2.68 -22.37
CA GLY A 191 -29.77 -1.50 -21.92
C GLY A 191 -28.81 -1.74 -20.74
N LYS A 192 -28.84 -2.92 -20.10
CA LYS A 192 -28.15 -3.16 -18.81
C LYS A 192 -26.64 -2.97 -18.87
N SER A 193 -26.00 -3.31 -19.99
CA SER A 193 -24.55 -3.19 -20.17
C SER A 193 -24.07 -1.74 -20.23
N ILE A 194 -24.90 -0.82 -20.73
CA ILE A 194 -24.57 0.60 -20.89
C ILE A 194 -25.21 1.50 -19.82
N GLU A 195 -26.18 0.97 -19.06
CA GLU A 195 -26.93 1.73 -18.04
C GLU A 195 -25.99 2.37 -17.00
N LEU A 196 -24.96 1.64 -16.55
CA LEU A 196 -24.00 2.16 -15.59
C LEU A 196 -23.21 3.35 -16.16
N THR A 197 -22.72 3.22 -17.39
CA THR A 197 -21.98 4.28 -18.10
C THR A 197 -22.88 5.51 -18.33
N ARG A 198 -24.13 5.31 -18.74
CA ARG A 198 -25.11 6.39 -18.93
C ARG A 198 -25.44 7.09 -17.61
N LYS A 199 -25.65 6.36 -16.52
CA LYS A 199 -25.87 6.93 -15.18
C LYS A 199 -24.66 7.73 -14.70
N LYS A 200 -23.45 7.20 -14.93
CA LYS A 200 -22.20 7.90 -14.60
C LYS A 200 -22.09 9.20 -15.40
N LEU A 201 -22.31 9.15 -16.72
CA LEU A 201 -22.28 10.33 -17.58
C LEU A 201 -23.33 11.37 -17.17
N ALA A 202 -24.56 10.96 -16.87
CA ALA A 202 -25.60 11.88 -16.41
C ALA A 202 -25.27 12.55 -15.07
N ALA A 203 -24.56 11.85 -14.17
CA ALA A 203 -24.10 12.43 -12.92
C ALA A 203 -22.91 13.40 -13.11
N LEU A 204 -22.00 13.09 -14.04
CA LEU A 204 -20.81 13.90 -14.33
C LEU A 204 -21.09 15.07 -15.27
N ALA A 205 -21.97 14.94 -16.23
CA ALA A 205 -22.32 15.96 -17.22
C ALA A 205 -23.83 15.94 -17.46
N PRO A 206 -24.63 16.47 -16.51
CA PRO A 206 -26.07 16.55 -16.69
C PRO A 206 -26.40 17.42 -17.91
N SER A 207 -27.29 16.93 -18.78
CA SER A 207 -27.69 17.61 -20.00
C SER A 207 -28.73 18.73 -19.76
N ASP A 208 -29.36 18.76 -18.59
CA ASP A 208 -30.39 19.73 -18.24
C ASP A 208 -29.82 20.99 -17.56
N PHE A 209 -30.30 22.16 -17.98
CA PHE A 209 -29.86 23.46 -17.48
C PHE A 209 -30.09 23.61 -15.96
N ALA A 210 -31.16 23.04 -15.42
CA ALA A 210 -31.48 23.13 -14.00
C ALA A 210 -30.42 22.44 -13.12
N SER A 211 -29.98 21.24 -13.49
CA SER A 211 -28.93 20.50 -12.77
C SER A 211 -27.55 21.11 -12.97
N GLN A 212 -27.27 21.68 -14.14
CA GLN A 212 -26.05 22.47 -14.36
C GLN A 212 -26.01 23.71 -13.45
N ALA A 213 -27.11 24.47 -13.39
CA ALA A 213 -27.25 25.62 -12.50
C ALA A 213 -27.17 25.22 -11.02
N ALA A 214 -27.78 24.10 -10.63
CA ALA A 214 -27.71 23.56 -9.27
C ALA A 214 -26.28 23.21 -8.87
N ASN A 215 -25.47 22.62 -9.76
CA ASN A 215 -24.06 22.34 -9.49
C ASN A 215 -23.25 23.64 -9.26
N VAL A 216 -23.48 24.67 -10.09
CA VAL A 216 -22.82 25.97 -9.93
C VAL A 216 -23.18 26.63 -8.61
N ILE A 217 -24.47 26.60 -8.22
CA ILE A 217 -24.95 27.16 -6.94
C ILE A 217 -24.37 26.38 -5.76
N ARG A 218 -24.39 25.04 -5.84
CA ARG A 218 -23.88 24.16 -4.78
C ARG A 218 -22.37 24.31 -4.57
N ASP A 219 -21.63 24.61 -5.63
CA ASP A 219 -20.20 24.84 -5.52
C ASP A 219 -19.84 26.29 -5.15
N PHE A 220 -20.81 27.22 -5.08
CA PHE A 220 -20.59 28.62 -4.77
C PHE A 220 -20.00 28.82 -3.35
N PRO A 221 -19.12 29.82 -3.12
CA PRO A 221 -18.56 30.08 -1.79
C PRO A 221 -19.64 30.17 -0.70
N GLY A 222 -19.54 29.32 0.33
CA GLY A 222 -20.45 29.30 1.47
C GLY A 222 -21.68 28.38 1.31
N LEU A 223 -21.92 27.82 0.12
CA LEU A 223 -22.96 26.80 -0.13
C LEU A 223 -22.36 25.39 -0.39
N ASP A 224 -21.03 25.33 -0.48
CA ASP A 224 -20.22 24.14 -0.76
C ASP A 224 -20.16 23.11 0.37
N PHE A 225 -20.81 23.36 1.50
CA PHE A 225 -20.94 22.37 2.57
C PHE A 225 -22.07 21.35 2.32
N ILE A 226 -23.06 21.68 1.48
CA ILE A 226 -24.21 20.79 1.19
C ILE A 226 -23.91 19.93 -0.03
N GLY A 227 -23.12 18.89 0.19
CA GLY A 227 -22.82 17.84 -0.79
C GLY A 227 -22.15 18.36 -2.07
N PRO A 228 -20.98 19.01 -2.03
CA PRO A 228 -20.38 19.68 -3.18
C PRO A 228 -19.99 18.72 -4.31
N SER A 229 -19.88 19.25 -5.55
CA SER A 229 -19.41 18.45 -6.69
C SER A 229 -17.89 18.24 -6.64
N LEU A 230 -17.17 19.18 -6.03
CA LEU A 230 -15.73 19.14 -5.78
C LEU A 230 -15.49 19.05 -4.29
N LYS A 231 -14.69 18.09 -3.83
CA LYS A 231 -14.45 17.87 -2.40
C LYS A 231 -13.01 17.51 -2.09
N VAL A 232 -12.53 18.03 -0.97
CA VAL A 232 -11.26 17.60 -0.39
C VAL A 232 -11.40 16.16 0.10
N GLN A 233 -10.51 15.29 -0.38
CA GLN A 233 -10.46 13.89 0.04
C GLN A 233 -9.47 13.80 1.19
N LYS A 234 -9.99 13.66 2.43
CA LYS A 234 -9.16 13.59 3.63
C LYS A 234 -9.12 12.17 4.17
N LEU A 235 -7.95 11.56 4.14
CA LEU A 235 -7.64 10.29 4.79
C LEU A 235 -6.93 10.57 6.13
N LEU A 236 -7.37 9.84 7.16
CA LEU A 236 -6.84 9.90 8.52
C LEU A 236 -6.44 8.49 8.96
N PRO A 237 -5.25 8.01 8.58
CA PRO A 237 -4.77 6.70 8.99
C PRO A 237 -4.74 6.61 10.54
N PRO A 238 -5.43 5.63 11.16
CA PRO A 238 -5.69 5.63 12.60
C PRO A 238 -4.45 5.36 13.46
N SER A 239 -3.39 4.77 12.90
CA SER A 239 -2.19 4.36 13.64
C SER A 239 -0.91 5.04 13.18
N LEU A 240 -1.00 6.03 12.28
CA LEU A 240 0.17 6.70 11.74
C LEU A 240 0.31 8.11 12.31
N THR A 241 1.46 8.35 12.93
CA THR A 241 1.85 9.65 13.48
C THR A 241 3.19 10.08 12.91
N PHE A 242 3.52 11.35 13.08
CA PHE A 242 4.84 11.88 12.84
C PHE A 242 5.20 12.91 13.91
N GLU A 243 6.48 13.08 14.16
CA GLU A 243 6.99 14.06 15.12
C GLU A 243 7.09 15.42 14.44
N LEU A 244 6.27 16.39 14.85
CA LEU A 244 6.36 17.76 14.37
C LEU A 244 6.75 18.63 15.56
N ASN A 245 7.97 19.17 15.57
CA ASN A 245 8.48 20.00 16.67
C ASN A 245 8.29 19.37 18.06
N PHE A 246 8.76 18.13 18.23
CA PHE A 246 8.65 17.35 19.49
C PHE A 246 7.23 16.96 19.91
N LEU A 247 6.24 17.11 19.03
CA LEU A 247 4.87 16.66 19.25
C LEU A 247 4.48 15.57 18.24
N LYS A 248 3.95 14.44 18.73
CA LYS A 248 3.31 13.43 17.89
C LYS A 248 1.99 13.94 17.35
N LYS A 249 1.97 14.27 16.06
CA LYS A 249 0.77 14.65 15.32
C LYS A 249 0.26 13.46 14.52
N GLN A 250 -1.06 13.29 14.46
CA GLN A 250 -1.69 12.34 13.54
C GLN A 250 -1.40 12.74 12.09
N ARG A 251 -1.02 11.76 11.26
CA ARG A 251 -0.86 12.02 9.82
C ARG A 251 -2.21 12.32 9.19
N ILE A 252 -2.24 13.37 8.38
CA ILE A 252 -3.37 13.76 7.54
C ILE A 252 -2.88 13.58 6.11
N ASP A 253 -3.69 12.94 5.27
CA ASP A 253 -3.37 12.75 3.87
C ASP A 253 -4.52 13.24 3.00
N MET A 254 -4.22 14.24 2.16
CA MET A 254 -5.18 14.81 1.23
C MET A 254 -4.72 14.72 -0.23
N CYS A 255 -3.74 13.85 -0.52
CA CYS A 255 -3.14 13.72 -1.84
C CYS A 255 -4.15 13.31 -2.92
N GLN A 256 -5.13 12.45 -2.56
CA GLN A 256 -6.24 12.05 -3.44
C GLN A 256 -7.18 13.20 -3.84
N THR A 257 -7.02 14.39 -3.25
CA THR A 257 -7.77 15.57 -3.68
C THR A 257 -7.36 16.02 -5.08
N CYS A 258 -6.05 15.96 -5.39
CA CYS A 258 -5.51 16.30 -6.71
C CYS A 258 -5.21 15.04 -7.54
N HIS A 259 -4.69 13.99 -6.90
CA HIS A 259 -4.43 12.69 -7.52
C HIS A 259 -5.69 11.80 -7.47
N VAL A 260 -6.77 12.27 -8.10
CA VAL A 260 -8.12 11.72 -7.96
C VAL A 260 -8.24 10.23 -8.32
N PRO A 261 -7.61 9.72 -9.41
CA PRO A 261 -7.72 8.32 -9.80
C PRO A 261 -6.57 7.45 -9.30
N ILE A 262 -5.76 7.90 -8.33
CA ILE A 262 -4.52 7.21 -7.94
C ILE A 262 -4.75 5.76 -7.48
N ASP A 263 -5.94 5.45 -6.96
CA ASP A 263 -6.36 4.13 -6.49
C ASP A 263 -7.26 3.37 -7.49
N ARG A 264 -7.42 3.89 -8.71
CA ARG A 264 -8.34 3.35 -9.74
C ARG A 264 -7.58 2.74 -10.89
N GLU A 265 -8.00 1.56 -11.33
CA GLU A 265 -7.46 0.94 -12.54
C GLU A 265 -7.85 1.73 -13.80
N GLY A 266 -7.05 1.58 -14.86
CA GLY A 266 -7.32 2.14 -16.18
C GLY A 266 -6.83 3.57 -16.40
N TYR A 267 -6.12 4.20 -15.46
CA TYR A 267 -5.54 5.54 -15.62
C TYR A 267 -4.00 5.54 -15.63
N GLY A 268 -3.37 4.45 -16.11
CA GLY A 268 -1.90 4.31 -16.12
C GLY A 268 -1.18 5.21 -17.13
N GLU A 269 -1.85 5.55 -18.23
CA GLU A 269 -1.27 6.33 -19.34
C GLU A 269 -1.45 7.84 -19.18
N GLU A 270 -2.29 8.28 -18.25
CA GLU A 270 -2.55 9.71 -18.03
C GLU A 270 -1.29 10.44 -17.53
N ALA A 271 -1.23 11.75 -17.77
CA ALA A 271 -0.23 12.62 -17.17
C ALA A 271 -0.49 12.77 -15.66
N ASN A 272 0.56 13.04 -14.88
CA ASN A 272 0.38 13.46 -13.49
C ASN A 272 -0.42 14.78 -13.45
N PRO A 273 -1.38 14.95 -12.52
CA PRO A 273 -1.65 14.10 -11.36
C PRO A 273 -2.68 12.97 -11.57
N PHE A 274 -3.19 12.76 -12.78
CA PHE A 274 -4.26 11.78 -13.07
C PHE A 274 -3.77 10.36 -13.36
N ARG A 275 -2.45 10.14 -13.27
CA ARG A 275 -1.87 8.81 -13.39
C ARG A 275 -2.24 7.95 -12.17
N THR A 276 -2.64 6.71 -12.41
CA THR A 276 -2.86 5.73 -11.33
C THR A 276 -1.55 5.18 -10.76
N HIS A 277 -1.60 4.63 -9.54
CA HIS A 277 -0.42 4.03 -8.93
C HIS A 277 0.07 2.83 -9.76
N PRO A 278 1.39 2.70 -10.03
CA PRO A 278 1.91 1.64 -10.90
C PRO A 278 1.77 0.23 -10.32
N ARG A 279 1.54 0.12 -9.00
CA ARG A 279 1.44 -1.14 -8.24
C ARG A 279 0.19 -1.18 -7.36
N LEU A 280 -1.00 -1.22 -7.96
CA LEU A 280 -2.29 -1.31 -7.23
C LEU A 280 -2.48 -2.67 -6.51
N ASP A 281 -1.73 -3.68 -6.94
CA ASP A 281 -1.62 -4.99 -6.28
C ASP A 281 -0.96 -4.87 -4.89
N LEU A 282 0.00 -3.97 -4.76
CA LEU A 282 0.78 -3.78 -3.54
C LEU A 282 0.27 -2.62 -2.67
N TYR A 283 -0.38 -1.62 -3.28
CA TYR A 283 -0.80 -0.38 -2.60
C TYR A 283 -2.21 0.09 -2.93
N LEU A 284 -2.76 0.91 -2.01
CA LEU A 284 -3.99 1.72 -2.10
C LEU A 284 -5.31 0.95 -2.15
N THR A 285 -5.39 -0.14 -2.91
CA THR A 285 -6.62 -0.91 -3.03
C THR A 285 -6.95 -1.66 -1.74
N ALA A 286 -8.23 -1.92 -1.49
CA ALA A 286 -8.67 -2.65 -0.30
C ALA A 286 -8.15 -4.09 -0.21
N LYS A 287 -7.72 -4.68 -1.35
CA LYS A 287 -7.14 -6.02 -1.43
C LYS A 287 -5.61 -6.00 -1.30
N SER A 288 -4.99 -4.84 -1.49
CA SER A 288 -3.54 -4.73 -1.38
C SER A 288 -3.08 -4.91 0.07
N PRO A 289 -1.82 -5.34 0.31
CA PRO A 289 -1.22 -5.34 1.63
C PRO A 289 -1.13 -3.93 2.27
N HIS A 290 -1.22 -2.87 1.47
CA HIS A 290 -1.13 -1.47 1.91
C HIS A 290 -2.35 -0.63 1.51
N PRO A 291 -3.55 -0.88 2.05
CA PRO A 291 -4.75 -0.14 1.69
C PRO A 291 -4.69 1.34 2.10
N ALA A 292 -5.24 2.23 1.26
CA ALA A 292 -5.11 3.69 1.43
C ALA A 292 -5.63 4.20 2.78
N ASN A 293 -6.70 3.59 3.31
CA ASN A 293 -7.30 3.98 4.59
C ASN A 293 -6.43 3.66 5.82
N GLN A 294 -5.44 2.77 5.69
CA GLN A 294 -4.52 2.40 6.77
C GLN A 294 -3.14 3.02 6.62
N PHE A 295 -2.70 3.28 5.39
CA PHE A 295 -1.34 3.73 5.09
C PHE A 295 -1.28 5.19 4.60
N GLY A 296 -2.24 5.63 3.79
CA GLY A 296 -2.14 6.91 3.07
C GLY A 296 -0.94 6.96 2.10
N CYS A 297 -0.71 8.11 1.50
CA CYS A 297 0.40 8.39 0.58
C CYS A 297 1.65 8.89 1.32
N THR A 298 1.48 9.75 2.32
CA THR A 298 2.59 10.43 3.03
C THR A 298 3.47 9.49 3.86
N ILE A 299 3.03 8.26 4.17
CA ILE A 299 3.88 7.30 4.87
C ILE A 299 5.04 6.82 4.00
N CYS A 300 4.79 6.65 2.70
CA CYS A 300 5.76 6.24 1.69
C CYS A 300 6.45 7.46 1.08
N HIS A 301 5.67 8.45 0.67
CA HIS A 301 6.16 9.60 -0.10
C HIS A 301 6.60 10.79 0.77
N ARG A 302 6.25 10.86 2.06
CA ARG A 302 6.42 12.08 2.88
C ARG A 302 5.68 13.29 2.28
N GLY A 303 6.16 14.51 2.55
CA GLY A 303 5.48 15.75 2.21
C GLY A 303 4.48 16.20 3.27
N ALA A 304 3.85 17.36 3.03
CA ALA A 304 2.77 17.88 3.86
C ALA A 304 1.42 17.40 3.33
N GLY A 305 0.92 16.30 3.87
CA GLY A 305 -0.35 15.70 3.42
C GLY A 305 -1.58 16.56 3.73
N GLU A 306 -1.47 17.54 4.62
CA GLU A 306 -2.52 18.54 4.88
C GLU A 306 -2.56 19.71 3.88
N ALA A 307 -1.61 19.80 2.95
CA ALA A 307 -1.60 20.86 1.95
C ALA A 307 -2.42 20.46 0.71
N LEU A 308 -2.96 21.47 0.02
CA LEU A 308 -3.83 21.31 -1.15
C LEU A 308 -3.29 22.08 -2.38
N ASP A 309 -1.99 22.38 -2.36
CA ASP A 309 -1.29 23.05 -3.44
C ASP A 309 0.10 22.45 -3.63
N PHE A 310 0.59 22.53 -4.86
CA PHE A 310 1.83 21.89 -5.29
C PHE A 310 3.02 22.25 -4.40
N GLN A 311 3.14 23.53 -4.04
CA GLN A 311 4.28 24.07 -3.31
C GLN A 311 4.26 23.71 -1.82
N ARG A 312 3.11 23.81 -1.14
CA ARG A 312 3.00 23.52 0.30
C ARG A 312 2.99 22.03 0.62
N THR A 313 2.57 21.17 -0.30
CA THR A 313 2.73 19.71 -0.16
C THR A 313 4.21 19.30 -0.16
N ASP A 314 5.11 20.23 -0.52
CA ASP A 314 6.57 20.07 -0.61
C ASP A 314 6.98 18.98 -1.60
N HIS A 315 6.36 18.97 -2.79
CA HIS A 315 6.84 18.17 -3.92
C HIS A 315 8.32 18.51 -4.17
N ARG A 316 9.16 17.50 -4.33
CA ARG A 316 10.59 17.69 -4.57
C ARG A 316 11.00 17.22 -5.95
N PRO A 317 11.74 18.07 -6.69
CA PRO A 317 12.32 17.65 -7.94
C PRO A 317 13.40 16.61 -7.67
N SER A 318 13.58 15.74 -8.65
CA SER A 318 14.56 14.67 -8.70
C SER A 318 15.96 15.20 -9.00
N ASP A 319 16.07 16.31 -9.72
CA ASP A 319 17.33 16.94 -10.12
C ASP A 319 17.19 18.46 -10.32
N ALA A 320 18.30 19.11 -10.67
CA ALA A 320 18.36 20.56 -10.84
C ALA A 320 17.63 21.07 -12.09
N VAL A 321 17.45 20.23 -13.11
CA VAL A 321 16.73 20.61 -14.34
C VAL A 321 15.24 20.68 -14.04
N GLU A 322 14.70 19.62 -13.44
CA GLU A 322 13.30 19.59 -13.00
C GLU A 322 13.01 20.69 -11.98
N ALA A 323 13.97 21.01 -11.09
CA ALA A 323 13.85 22.13 -10.17
C ALA A 323 13.70 23.49 -10.87
N ALA A 324 14.44 23.71 -11.97
CA ALA A 324 14.36 24.94 -12.74
C ALA A 324 13.03 25.03 -13.50
N GLU A 325 12.59 23.93 -14.11
CA GLU A 325 11.29 23.85 -14.80
C GLU A 325 10.13 24.12 -13.84
N TRP A 326 10.14 23.51 -12.66
CA TRP A 326 9.09 23.70 -11.66
C TRP A 326 9.12 25.10 -11.03
N ALA A 327 10.29 25.73 -10.94
CA ALA A 327 10.39 27.13 -10.49
C ALA A 327 9.66 28.08 -11.45
N GLU A 328 9.73 27.82 -12.76
CA GLU A 328 9.03 28.59 -13.79
C GLU A 328 7.53 28.26 -13.84
N GLN A 329 7.16 26.98 -13.90
CA GLN A 329 5.78 26.54 -14.15
C GLN A 329 4.89 26.56 -12.90
N HIS A 330 5.48 26.32 -11.73
CA HIS A 330 4.74 26.10 -10.47
C HIS A 330 5.19 27.04 -9.34
N HIS A 331 6.04 28.03 -9.65
CA HIS A 331 6.66 28.91 -8.65
C HIS A 331 7.34 28.15 -7.50
N TRP A 332 7.90 26.98 -7.85
CA TRP A 332 8.47 26.07 -6.88
C TRP A 332 9.69 26.68 -6.18
N HIS A 333 9.78 26.44 -4.87
CA HIS A 333 10.96 26.75 -4.07
C HIS A 333 11.09 25.76 -2.90
N LYS A 334 12.28 25.63 -2.31
CA LYS A 334 12.45 24.77 -1.12
C LYS A 334 11.63 25.34 0.05
N GLN A 335 10.73 24.54 0.63
CA GLN A 335 10.11 24.86 1.91
C GLN A 335 11.18 24.89 3.01
N HIS A 336 11.32 26.04 3.68
CA HIS A 336 12.37 26.23 4.70
C HIS A 336 11.96 25.63 6.07
N TYR A 337 10.66 25.59 6.37
CA TYR A 337 10.12 25.21 7.67
C TYR A 337 9.47 23.82 7.70
N TRP A 338 9.71 23.01 6.68
CA TRP A 338 9.14 21.67 6.58
C TRP A 338 10.24 20.61 6.52
N ASP A 339 10.37 19.84 7.61
CA ASP A 339 11.44 18.84 7.77
C ASP A 339 11.17 17.52 7.01
N TYR A 340 9.91 17.27 6.67
CA TYR A 340 9.46 16.03 6.05
C TYR A 340 9.21 16.21 4.56
N ALA A 341 10.25 16.62 3.83
CA ALA A 341 10.16 16.81 2.40
C ALA A 341 9.66 15.57 1.67
N MET A 342 8.82 15.78 0.63
CA MET A 342 8.36 14.67 -0.19
C MET A 342 9.56 14.01 -0.86
N LEU A 343 9.61 12.68 -0.80
CA LEU A 343 10.66 11.90 -1.42
C LEU A 343 10.37 11.80 -2.92
N PRO A 344 11.32 12.21 -3.79
CA PRO A 344 11.29 11.85 -5.19
C PRO A 344 11.13 10.33 -5.36
N SER A 345 10.48 9.90 -6.44
CA SER A 345 10.15 8.49 -6.68
C SER A 345 11.34 7.53 -6.56
N LYS A 346 12.56 7.98 -6.86
CA LYS A 346 13.78 7.19 -6.73
C LYS A 346 14.20 6.88 -5.28
N TYR A 347 13.63 7.56 -4.30
CA TYR A 347 13.96 7.44 -2.88
C TYR A 347 12.80 6.92 -2.02
N THR A 348 11.63 6.61 -2.59
CA THR A 348 10.45 6.18 -1.83
C THR A 348 10.66 4.86 -1.09
N GLU A 349 11.48 3.95 -1.61
CA GLU A 349 11.89 2.71 -0.92
C GLU A 349 12.53 2.99 0.46
N ALA A 350 13.15 4.15 0.67
CA ALA A 350 13.72 4.54 1.96
C ALA A 350 12.65 4.66 3.07
N SER A 351 11.37 4.69 2.73
CA SER A 351 10.27 4.66 3.69
C SER A 351 9.91 3.25 4.16
N CYS A 352 10.30 2.19 3.45
CA CYS A 352 9.97 0.80 3.81
C CYS A 352 10.52 0.41 5.19
N VAL A 353 11.68 0.96 5.59
CA VAL A 353 12.29 0.75 6.93
C VAL A 353 11.42 1.28 8.07
N GLN A 354 10.38 2.08 7.81
CA GLN A 354 9.49 2.53 8.87
C GLN A 354 8.73 1.34 9.49
N CYS A 355 8.41 0.32 8.68
CA CYS A 355 7.63 -0.85 9.10
C CYS A 355 8.43 -2.17 8.96
N HIS A 356 9.25 -2.34 7.93
CA HIS A 356 9.97 -3.59 7.62
C HIS A 356 11.35 -3.75 8.29
N LYS A 357 11.56 -3.11 9.45
CA LYS A 357 12.88 -3.01 10.13
C LYS A 357 13.59 -4.35 10.35
N THR A 358 12.83 -5.41 10.60
CA THR A 358 13.34 -6.74 10.93
C THR A 358 12.97 -7.79 9.89
N SER A 359 12.36 -7.38 8.78
CA SER A 359 11.79 -8.27 7.76
C SER A 359 12.09 -7.78 6.34
N MET A 360 13.14 -6.97 6.19
CA MET A 360 13.52 -6.39 4.91
C MET A 360 13.80 -7.46 3.84
N GLU A 361 14.34 -8.60 4.26
CA GLU A 361 14.58 -9.78 3.42
C GLU A 361 13.30 -10.32 2.76
N LEU A 362 12.13 -10.13 3.38
CA LEU A 362 10.85 -10.60 2.83
C LEU A 362 10.33 -9.71 1.69
N ILE A 363 10.85 -8.49 1.57
CA ILE A 363 10.41 -7.50 0.57
C ILE A 363 11.50 -7.16 -0.44
N GLU A 364 12.60 -7.92 -0.48
CA GLU A 364 13.74 -7.65 -1.35
C GLU A 364 13.35 -7.51 -2.83
N GLN A 365 12.38 -8.31 -3.29
CA GLN A 365 11.90 -8.26 -4.67
C GLN A 365 11.13 -6.97 -4.99
N ASP A 366 10.37 -6.44 -4.03
CA ASP A 366 9.57 -5.23 -4.20
C ASP A 366 10.34 -3.96 -3.81
N ALA A 367 11.40 -4.06 -2.99
CA ALA A 367 12.21 -2.95 -2.50
C ALA A 367 13.72 -3.29 -2.43
N PRO A 368 14.38 -3.57 -3.57
CA PRO A 368 15.74 -4.09 -3.59
C PRO A 368 16.78 -3.07 -3.11
N ARG A 369 16.61 -1.78 -3.40
CA ARG A 369 17.64 -0.76 -3.11
C ARG A 369 17.74 -0.49 -1.62
N VAL A 370 16.60 -0.36 -0.95
CA VAL A 370 16.59 -0.18 0.52
C VAL A 370 17.08 -1.43 1.23
N THR A 371 16.79 -2.63 0.68
CA THR A 371 17.27 -3.90 1.21
C THR A 371 18.79 -3.98 1.13
N GLU A 372 19.36 -3.70 -0.05
CA GLU A 372 20.81 -3.61 -0.24
C GLU A 372 21.43 -2.56 0.67
N GLY A 373 20.84 -1.36 0.76
CA GLY A 373 21.30 -0.30 1.64
C GLY A 373 21.33 -0.71 3.11
N LEU A 374 20.30 -1.44 3.59
CA LEU A 374 20.24 -1.97 4.96
C LEU A 374 21.35 -3.01 5.19
N GLN A 375 21.58 -3.90 4.22
CA GLN A 375 22.65 -4.90 4.29
C GLN A 375 24.04 -4.25 4.31
N LEU A 376 24.27 -3.20 3.51
CA LEU A 376 25.53 -2.43 3.53
C LEU A 376 25.71 -1.71 4.86
N PHE A 377 24.64 -1.12 5.40
CA PHE A 377 24.66 -0.45 6.70
C PHE A 377 25.03 -1.41 7.84
N GLU A 378 24.50 -2.65 7.79
CA GLU A 378 24.91 -3.72 8.71
C GLU A 378 26.37 -4.12 8.48
N ARG A 379 26.73 -4.39 7.23
CA ARG A 379 28.03 -4.96 6.84
C ARG A 379 29.19 -4.03 7.16
N TYR A 380 29.06 -2.75 6.87
CA TYR A 380 30.05 -1.73 7.24
C TYR A 380 29.94 -1.30 8.70
N GLY A 381 28.87 -1.69 9.38
CA GLY A 381 28.77 -1.47 10.82
C GLY A 381 28.52 -0.03 11.22
N CYS A 382 27.82 0.73 10.38
CA CYS A 382 27.55 2.14 10.64
C CYS A 382 26.87 2.34 12.01
N TYR A 383 25.99 1.40 12.41
CA TYR A 383 25.33 1.36 13.72
C TYR A 383 26.27 1.19 14.93
N ALA A 384 27.50 0.73 14.72
CA ALA A 384 28.47 0.52 15.81
C ALA A 384 29.09 1.84 16.29
N CYS A 385 29.15 2.85 15.42
CA CYS A 385 29.66 4.19 15.73
C CYS A 385 28.54 5.24 15.75
N HIS A 386 27.58 5.15 14.83
CA HIS A 386 26.40 6.01 14.80
C HIS A 386 25.27 5.37 15.59
N LYS A 387 24.74 6.10 16.57
CA LYS A 387 23.59 5.64 17.36
C LYS A 387 22.35 5.55 16.45
N VAL A 388 21.92 4.32 16.16
CA VAL A 388 20.67 4.03 15.43
C VAL A 388 19.82 3.08 16.28
N ASP A 389 18.96 3.66 17.12
CA ASP A 389 18.24 2.94 18.17
C ASP A 389 17.33 1.82 17.65
N TRP A 390 16.86 1.91 16.40
CA TRP A 390 15.94 0.95 15.81
C TRP A 390 16.61 -0.20 15.04
N PHE A 391 17.93 -0.18 14.88
CA PHE A 391 18.64 -1.19 14.09
C PHE A 391 18.63 -2.55 14.82
N PRO A 392 18.31 -3.68 14.14
CA PRO A 392 17.97 -4.94 14.81
C PRO A 392 19.16 -5.66 15.46
N THR A 393 20.38 -5.39 15.02
CA THR A 393 21.58 -6.11 15.49
C THR A 393 22.43 -5.26 16.42
N LYS A 394 22.99 -5.91 17.45
CA LYS A 394 24.00 -5.34 18.36
C LYS A 394 25.39 -5.92 18.11
N ARG A 395 25.52 -6.84 17.15
CA ARG A 395 26.77 -7.53 16.84
C ARG A 395 27.84 -6.51 16.47
N ARG A 396 29.09 -6.69 16.88
CA ARG A 396 30.16 -5.83 16.39
C ARG A 396 30.62 -6.30 14.99
N PRO A 397 30.83 -5.40 14.02
CA PRO A 397 31.21 -5.76 12.65
C PRO A 397 32.58 -6.44 12.58
N GLY A 398 33.52 -5.96 13.41
CA GLY A 398 34.87 -6.51 13.49
C GLY A 398 34.96 -7.72 14.44
N PRO A 399 35.89 -8.65 14.19
CA PRO A 399 36.19 -9.73 15.13
C PRO A 399 36.81 -9.18 16.42
N THR A 400 36.76 -9.97 17.49
CA THR A 400 37.50 -9.64 18.71
C THR A 400 39.01 -9.62 18.45
N LEU A 401 39.67 -8.56 18.92
CA LEU A 401 41.13 -8.43 18.87
C LEU A 401 41.80 -8.97 20.14
N ALA A 402 41.02 -9.44 21.13
CA ALA A 402 41.55 -9.86 22.43
C ALA A 402 42.60 -10.98 22.32
N LYS A 403 42.46 -11.90 21.36
CA LYS A 403 43.39 -13.03 21.14
C LYS A 403 44.24 -12.89 19.87
N ILE A 404 44.29 -11.70 19.26
CA ILE A 404 44.94 -11.51 17.94
C ILE A 404 46.43 -11.86 17.95
N GLY A 405 47.07 -11.71 19.11
CA GLY A 405 48.48 -11.99 19.30
C GLY A 405 48.86 -13.46 19.13
N ALA A 406 47.89 -14.36 19.32
CA ALA A 406 48.09 -15.81 19.24
C ALA A 406 48.23 -16.33 17.80
N LYS A 407 47.75 -15.59 16.79
CA LYS A 407 47.74 -16.04 15.39
C LYS A 407 48.51 -15.15 14.41
N THR A 408 48.72 -13.88 14.72
CA THR A 408 49.34 -12.91 13.80
C THR A 408 50.64 -12.33 14.37
N SER A 409 51.54 -11.88 13.49
CA SER A 409 52.75 -11.15 13.86
C SER A 409 52.51 -9.64 13.97
N GLN A 410 53.41 -8.91 14.65
CA GLN A 410 53.36 -7.44 14.74
C GLN A 410 53.39 -6.79 13.35
N ALA A 411 54.31 -7.23 12.48
CA ALA A 411 54.44 -6.73 11.11
C ALA A 411 53.17 -6.94 10.29
N PHE A 412 52.46 -8.06 10.49
CA PHE A 412 51.17 -8.29 9.84
C PHE A 412 50.11 -7.30 10.33
N ILE A 413 50.03 -7.03 11.64
CA ILE A 413 49.08 -6.06 12.21
C ILE A 413 49.33 -4.68 11.62
N GLU A 414 50.58 -4.22 11.55
CA GLU A 414 50.95 -2.92 10.98
C GLU A 414 50.55 -2.81 9.50
N SER A 415 50.91 -3.81 8.69
CA SER A 415 50.55 -3.85 7.26
C SER A 415 49.03 -3.85 7.05
N TRP A 416 48.30 -4.66 7.82
CA TRP A 416 46.84 -4.76 7.73
C TRP A 416 46.14 -3.47 8.17
N VAL A 417 46.64 -2.80 9.22
CA VAL A 417 46.07 -1.54 9.70
C VAL A 417 46.36 -0.39 8.73
N ALA A 418 47.55 -0.36 8.13
CA ALA A 418 47.93 0.66 7.14
C ALA A 418 47.11 0.56 5.85
N ASN A 419 47.03 -0.63 5.25
CA ASN A 419 46.30 -0.86 4.01
C ASN A 419 45.75 -2.30 3.94
N PRO A 420 44.55 -2.57 4.48
CA PRO A 420 43.99 -3.91 4.48
C PRO A 420 43.67 -4.42 3.06
N LYS A 421 43.38 -3.51 2.11
CA LYS A 421 43.06 -3.85 0.72
C LYS A 421 44.28 -4.32 -0.08
N ALA A 422 45.49 -3.89 0.30
CA ALA A 422 46.73 -4.39 -0.30
C ALA A 422 46.93 -5.89 -0.02
N PHE A 423 46.55 -6.38 1.16
CA PHE A 423 46.56 -7.81 1.46
C PHE A 423 45.36 -8.53 0.86
N ARG A 424 44.16 -7.96 1.02
CA ARG A 424 42.92 -8.56 0.54
C ARG A 424 42.01 -7.51 -0.08
N PRO A 425 41.96 -7.41 -1.43
CA PRO A 425 41.09 -6.47 -2.13
C PRO A 425 39.60 -6.59 -1.76
N SER A 426 39.16 -7.81 -1.41
CA SER A 426 37.78 -8.11 -0.99
C SER A 426 37.49 -7.90 0.50
N THR A 427 38.41 -7.32 1.27
CA THR A 427 38.19 -7.02 2.69
C THR A 427 37.16 -5.91 2.88
N TRP A 428 36.36 -6.00 3.94
CA TRP A 428 35.39 -4.96 4.32
C TRP A 428 35.95 -3.95 5.32
N MET A 429 37.13 -4.19 5.87
CA MET A 429 37.80 -3.19 6.73
C MET A 429 38.19 -1.98 5.86
N PRO A 430 37.69 -0.77 6.15
CA PRO A 430 38.07 0.42 5.40
C PRO A 430 39.54 0.74 5.66
N GLN A 431 40.19 1.36 4.68
CA GLN A 431 41.48 2.00 4.89
C GLN A 431 41.23 3.32 5.63
N ILE A 432 41.85 3.50 6.79
CA ILE A 432 41.66 4.68 7.65
C ILE A 432 42.89 5.59 7.61
N PHE A 433 44.06 5.03 7.28
CA PHE A 433 45.34 5.74 7.19
C PHE A 433 45.78 5.91 5.74
N HIS A 434 46.68 6.86 5.48
CA HIS A 434 47.18 7.14 4.11
C HIS A 434 46.05 7.45 3.11
N LEU A 435 45.02 8.17 3.55
CA LEU A 435 43.96 8.67 2.68
C LEU A 435 44.43 9.89 1.90
N GLU A 436 43.80 10.18 0.77
CA GLU A 436 44.17 11.32 -0.12
C GLU A 436 44.14 12.67 0.61
N ASN A 437 43.21 12.84 1.57
CA ASN A 437 43.11 14.04 2.40
C ASN A 437 44.18 14.12 3.52
N TYR A 438 45.04 13.11 3.63
CA TYR A 438 46.21 13.02 4.52
C TYR A 438 47.48 12.77 3.70
N GLY A 439 47.61 13.42 2.54
CA GLY A 439 48.79 13.30 1.68
C GLY A 439 50.09 13.80 2.33
N PRO A 440 51.25 13.51 1.71
CA PRO A 440 52.58 13.84 2.24
C PRO A 440 52.78 15.33 2.55
N ASP A 441 52.11 16.21 1.81
CA ASP A 441 52.25 17.66 1.97
C ASP A 441 51.18 18.29 2.88
N VAL A 442 50.17 17.52 3.29
CA VAL A 442 49.05 18.01 4.10
C VAL A 442 49.47 18.08 5.57
N THR A 443 49.40 19.26 6.17
CA THR A 443 49.58 19.43 7.61
C THR A 443 48.32 18.99 8.35
N VAL A 444 48.45 17.97 9.19
CA VAL A 444 47.34 17.33 9.92
C VAL A 444 47.19 17.89 11.34
N ALA A 445 48.32 18.13 11.99
CA ALA A 445 48.37 18.62 13.35
C ALA A 445 49.58 19.53 13.52
N THR A 446 49.45 20.55 14.36
CA THR A 446 50.56 21.40 14.78
C THR A 446 50.83 21.14 16.25
N ALA A 447 52.07 20.78 16.60
CA ALA A 447 52.42 20.44 17.97
C ALA A 447 52.40 21.68 18.88
N ASN A 448 51.44 21.72 19.81
CA ASN A 448 51.28 22.81 20.78
C ASN A 448 52.33 22.79 21.91
N TYR A 449 53.11 21.71 22.05
CA TYR A 449 54.17 21.58 23.06
C TYR A 449 55.50 22.14 22.56
N GLY A 450 55.56 23.46 22.39
CA GLY A 450 56.80 24.25 22.33
C GLY A 450 57.62 24.23 21.04
N THR A 451 57.24 23.45 20.03
CA THR A 451 58.00 23.36 18.76
C THR A 451 57.28 23.96 17.56
N GLY A 452 55.96 24.19 17.63
CA GLY A 452 55.16 24.67 16.50
C GLY A 452 55.26 23.77 15.25
N ARG A 453 55.75 22.54 15.42
CA ARG A 453 56.07 21.63 14.33
C ARG A 453 54.79 21.18 13.66
N GLU A 454 54.76 21.34 12.34
CA GLU A 454 53.74 20.73 11.48
C GLU A 454 54.00 19.22 11.36
N VAL A 455 52.98 18.43 11.67
CA VAL A 455 52.96 16.99 11.43
C VAL A 455 52.26 16.75 10.11
N LYS A 456 52.98 16.14 9.16
CA LYS A 456 52.46 15.84 7.83
C LYS A 456 51.62 14.57 7.82
N GLY A 457 50.78 14.42 6.79
CA GLY A 457 49.85 13.30 6.61
C GLY A 457 50.49 11.92 6.70
N ASP A 458 51.61 11.71 6.00
CA ASP A 458 52.33 10.44 6.02
C ASP A 458 53.01 10.17 7.37
N GLU A 459 53.60 11.19 7.98
CA GLU A 459 54.21 11.07 9.31
C GLU A 459 53.14 10.68 10.35
N TRP A 460 52.01 11.39 10.34
CA TRP A 460 50.88 11.10 11.22
C TRP A 460 50.36 9.69 11.01
N SER A 461 50.14 9.29 9.76
CA SER A 461 49.62 7.96 9.42
C SER A 461 50.56 6.85 9.88
N ASN A 462 51.86 6.94 9.59
CA ASN A 462 52.85 5.94 10.00
C ASN A 462 52.94 5.82 11.53
N ALA A 463 52.99 6.96 12.23
CA ALA A 463 53.05 6.97 13.68
C ALA A 463 51.77 6.39 14.31
N ALA A 464 50.59 6.74 13.76
CA ALA A 464 49.31 6.23 14.22
C ALA A 464 49.17 4.72 13.97
N VAL A 465 49.59 4.22 12.79
CA VAL A 465 49.61 2.78 12.49
C VAL A 465 50.47 2.04 13.51
N ALA A 466 51.69 2.51 13.76
CA ALA A 466 52.60 1.88 14.72
C ALA A 466 52.00 1.90 16.14
N ALA A 467 51.46 3.05 16.58
CA ALA A 467 50.86 3.21 17.91
C ALA A 467 49.64 2.31 18.11
N VAL A 468 48.71 2.29 17.14
CA VAL A 468 47.52 1.44 17.19
C VAL A 468 47.91 -0.05 17.19
N SER A 469 48.85 -0.43 16.33
CA SER A 469 49.30 -1.82 16.23
C SER A 469 49.97 -2.29 17.52
N ALA A 470 50.85 -1.47 18.10
CA ALA A 470 51.50 -1.74 19.37
C ALA A 470 50.49 -1.83 20.52
N PHE A 471 49.51 -0.92 20.58
CA PHE A 471 48.46 -0.94 21.61
C PHE A 471 47.59 -2.21 21.52
N VAL A 472 47.16 -2.58 20.31
CA VAL A 472 46.39 -3.80 20.09
C VAL A 472 47.20 -5.03 20.52
N ARG A 473 48.49 -5.09 20.15
CA ARG A 473 49.40 -6.17 20.54
C ARG A 473 49.59 -6.24 22.06
N SER A 474 49.77 -5.11 22.73
CA SER A 474 50.03 -5.07 24.17
C SER A 474 48.81 -5.46 25.01
N ARG A 475 47.61 -5.34 24.46
CA ARG A 475 46.34 -5.76 25.08
C ARG A 475 45.93 -7.18 24.70
N ALA A 476 46.56 -7.78 23.71
CA ALA A 476 46.22 -9.11 23.25
C ALA A 476 46.73 -10.18 24.23
N THR A 477 45.88 -11.13 24.59
CA THR A 477 46.29 -12.37 25.23
C THR A 477 46.80 -13.36 24.18
N SER A 478 47.79 -14.16 24.56
CA SER A 478 48.33 -15.22 23.74
C SER A 478 48.34 -16.50 24.56
N GLU A 479 47.40 -17.39 24.29
CA GLU A 479 47.43 -18.76 24.78
C GLU A 479 48.00 -19.65 23.66
N PRO A 480 48.92 -20.57 23.97
CA PRO A 480 49.41 -21.53 22.99
C PRO A 480 48.27 -22.46 22.53
N PHE A 481 48.23 -22.74 21.23
CA PHE A 481 47.27 -23.69 20.66
C PHE A 481 47.72 -25.14 20.90
N PRO A 482 46.77 -26.10 20.97
CA PRO A 482 47.12 -27.50 21.10
C PRO A 482 48.01 -27.95 19.94
N ALA A 483 48.94 -28.85 20.24
CA ALA A 483 49.74 -29.50 19.20
C ALA A 483 48.84 -30.28 18.25
N ILE A 484 49.20 -30.28 16.97
CA ILE A 484 48.48 -31.04 15.95
C ILE A 484 48.71 -32.54 16.21
N PRO A 485 47.65 -33.34 16.43
CA PRO A 485 47.80 -34.71 16.94
C PRO A 485 48.18 -35.73 15.85
N VAL A 486 48.00 -35.40 14.57
CA VAL A 486 48.20 -36.30 13.42
C VAL A 486 48.87 -35.56 12.26
N ALA A 487 49.41 -36.30 11.29
CA ALA A 487 49.97 -35.72 10.07
C ALA A 487 48.86 -35.40 9.04
N GLY A 488 48.97 -34.26 8.36
CA GLY A 488 48.03 -33.85 7.31
C GLY A 488 48.36 -34.45 5.93
N ASP A 489 47.33 -34.63 5.10
CA ASP A 489 47.44 -35.06 3.69
C ASP A 489 46.77 -34.03 2.77
N THR A 490 47.53 -33.30 1.96
CA THR A 490 47.02 -32.21 1.13
C THR A 490 45.99 -32.66 0.07
N VAL A 491 46.08 -33.91 -0.41
CA VAL A 491 45.13 -34.46 -1.39
C VAL A 491 43.79 -34.73 -0.74
N ARG A 492 43.80 -35.44 0.39
CA ARG A 492 42.59 -35.67 1.20
C ARG A 492 42.00 -34.35 1.71
N GLY A 493 42.83 -33.35 2.00
CA GLY A 493 42.37 -32.05 2.52
C GLY A 493 41.50 -31.30 1.52
N ARG A 494 41.89 -31.35 0.25
CA ARG A 494 41.07 -30.84 -0.86
C ARG A 494 39.72 -31.55 -0.96
N GLU A 495 39.69 -32.86 -0.74
CA GLU A 495 38.44 -33.63 -0.75
C GLU A 495 37.54 -33.25 0.43
N VAL A 496 38.09 -33.19 1.65
CA VAL A 496 37.36 -32.78 2.85
C VAL A 496 36.80 -31.36 2.69
N PHE A 497 37.60 -30.42 2.16
CA PHE A 497 37.17 -29.04 1.90
C PHE A 497 35.93 -28.96 1.01
N ARG A 498 35.79 -29.89 0.05
CA ARG A 498 34.63 -29.97 -0.85
C ARG A 498 33.45 -30.70 -0.20
N LEU A 499 33.70 -31.86 0.41
CA LEU A 499 32.66 -32.73 0.96
C LEU A 499 31.95 -32.12 2.18
N VAL A 500 32.69 -31.40 3.02
CA VAL A 500 32.15 -30.73 4.20
C VAL A 500 31.40 -29.44 3.83
N GLY A 501 31.58 -28.95 2.60
CA GLY A 501 30.90 -27.76 2.09
C GLY A 501 31.61 -26.44 2.39
N CYS A 502 32.93 -26.45 2.64
CA CYS A 502 33.70 -25.22 2.88
C CYS A 502 33.57 -24.23 1.70
N VAL A 503 33.51 -24.75 0.47
CA VAL A 503 33.29 -23.96 -0.77
C VAL A 503 31.93 -23.26 -0.78
N GLY A 504 30.97 -23.68 0.03
CA GLY A 504 29.67 -23.02 0.16
C GLY A 504 29.76 -21.64 0.79
N CYS A 505 30.74 -21.42 1.66
CA CYS A 505 30.94 -20.13 2.36
C CYS A 505 32.27 -19.46 2.01
N HIS A 506 33.31 -20.22 1.70
CA HIS A 506 34.67 -19.74 1.45
C HIS A 506 35.07 -19.96 0.00
N ASN A 507 35.89 -19.05 -0.53
CA ASN A 507 36.56 -19.21 -1.83
C ASN A 507 38.07 -18.94 -1.72
N MET A 508 38.81 -19.36 -2.73
CA MET A 508 40.24 -19.12 -2.94
C MET A 508 40.48 -18.40 -4.28
N ALA A 509 39.41 -17.80 -4.82
CA ALA A 509 39.43 -17.13 -6.12
C ALA A 509 40.55 -16.09 -6.17
N PRO A 510 41.31 -16.04 -7.28
CA PRO A 510 42.22 -14.94 -7.56
C PRO A 510 41.50 -13.60 -7.53
N PHE A 511 42.25 -12.52 -7.33
CA PHE A 511 41.65 -11.19 -7.20
C PHE A 511 41.36 -10.55 -8.57
N THR A 512 42.03 -10.98 -9.64
CA THR A 512 41.80 -10.51 -11.02
C THR A 512 40.94 -11.51 -11.83
N GLU A 513 40.23 -11.03 -12.85
CA GLU A 513 39.41 -11.89 -13.73
C GLU A 513 40.28 -12.77 -14.64
N GLU A 514 41.43 -12.29 -15.08
CA GLU A 514 42.36 -13.03 -15.94
C GLU A 514 42.92 -14.26 -15.23
N GLU A 515 43.33 -14.13 -13.97
CA GLU A 515 43.77 -15.25 -13.15
C GLU A 515 42.61 -16.20 -12.81
N ARG A 516 41.39 -15.68 -12.67
CA ARG A 516 40.18 -16.48 -12.38
C ARG A 516 39.85 -17.43 -13.54
N ALA A 517 39.99 -16.97 -14.78
CA ALA A 517 39.74 -17.77 -15.98
C ALA A 517 40.78 -18.89 -16.19
N ALA A 518 41.96 -18.75 -15.61
CA ALA A 518 43.07 -19.71 -15.75
C ALA A 518 42.95 -20.95 -14.84
N GLU A 519 42.11 -20.93 -13.80
CA GLU A 519 41.97 -22.03 -12.83
C GLU A 519 40.51 -22.46 -12.61
N PRO A 520 40.00 -23.49 -13.33
CA PRO A 520 38.59 -23.87 -13.31
C PRO A 520 38.10 -24.59 -12.03
N ASP A 521 38.90 -24.64 -10.95
CA ASP A 521 38.51 -25.26 -9.68
C ASP A 521 37.33 -24.51 -9.05
N LEU A 522 36.32 -25.23 -8.54
CA LEU A 522 35.17 -24.64 -7.85
C LEU A 522 35.60 -23.77 -6.65
N ALA A 523 36.70 -24.11 -5.97
CA ALA A 523 37.23 -23.30 -4.89
C ALA A 523 37.74 -21.93 -5.38
N ASN A 524 38.14 -21.80 -6.65
CA ASN A 524 38.66 -20.58 -7.25
C ASN A 524 37.60 -19.72 -7.93
N GLN A 525 36.33 -20.12 -7.88
CA GLN A 525 35.23 -19.39 -8.48
C GLN A 525 34.53 -18.50 -7.44
N ARG A 526 34.09 -17.32 -7.85
CA ARG A 526 33.31 -16.40 -7.02
C ARG A 526 31.84 -16.49 -7.45
N ARG A 527 30.94 -16.89 -6.55
CA ARG A 527 29.53 -17.20 -6.87
C ARG A 527 28.51 -16.50 -5.98
N GLY A 528 28.90 -15.45 -5.23
CA GLY A 528 28.03 -14.76 -4.27
C GLY A 528 27.78 -15.56 -2.99
N ALA A 529 27.30 -16.81 -3.10
CA ALA A 529 27.09 -17.72 -1.98
C ALA A 529 28.39 -17.99 -1.20
N ASN A 530 29.52 -18.12 -1.89
CA ASN A 530 30.82 -18.39 -1.27
C ASN A 530 31.60 -17.13 -0.86
N GLU A 531 30.90 -16.01 -0.65
CA GLU A 531 31.46 -14.75 -0.14
C GLU A 531 31.00 -14.45 1.30
N HIS A 532 30.20 -15.33 1.90
CA HIS A 532 29.81 -15.22 3.30
C HIS A 532 31.01 -15.35 4.25
N GLY A 533 31.96 -16.21 3.90
CA GLY A 533 33.23 -16.40 4.57
C GLY A 533 34.36 -15.59 3.93
N PRO A 534 35.48 -15.39 4.65
CA PRO A 534 36.67 -14.80 4.07
C PRO A 534 37.23 -15.64 2.91
N ASN A 535 37.69 -14.96 1.86
CA ASN A 535 38.58 -15.57 0.87
C ASN A 535 39.86 -16.04 1.58
N LEU A 536 40.23 -17.30 1.35
CA LEU A 536 41.29 -18.01 2.08
C LEU A 536 42.65 -17.97 1.35
N ARG A 537 42.74 -17.33 0.18
CA ARG A 537 43.99 -17.18 -0.55
C ARG A 537 44.99 -16.39 0.29
N GLY A 538 46.20 -16.93 0.43
CA GLY A 538 47.26 -16.32 1.25
C GLY A 538 47.05 -16.44 2.77
N LEU A 539 46.11 -17.24 3.25
CA LEU A 539 45.85 -17.36 4.70
C LEU A 539 47.09 -17.76 5.51
N ALA A 540 47.93 -18.63 4.96
CA ALA A 540 49.16 -19.12 5.61
C ALA A 540 50.15 -18.00 5.98
N THR A 541 50.11 -16.83 5.34
CA THR A 541 51.00 -15.70 5.69
C THR A 541 50.50 -14.91 6.91
N LYS A 542 49.24 -15.15 7.32
CA LYS A 542 48.58 -14.46 8.43
C LYS A 542 48.49 -15.32 9.69
N THR A 543 48.46 -16.65 9.55
CA THR A 543 48.12 -17.58 10.64
C THR A 543 49.19 -18.66 10.80
N ASN A 544 49.18 -19.38 11.92
CA ASN A 544 50.00 -20.58 12.14
C ASN A 544 49.16 -21.88 12.01
N PRO A 545 49.79 -23.04 11.74
CA PRO A 545 49.10 -24.32 11.56
C PRO A 545 48.27 -24.76 12.76
N GLU A 546 48.78 -24.55 13.98
CA GLU A 546 48.12 -24.95 15.23
C GLU A 546 46.83 -24.14 15.46
N TRP A 547 46.85 -22.83 15.15
CA TRP A 547 45.67 -21.98 15.18
C TRP A 547 44.64 -22.43 14.15
N LEU A 548 45.07 -22.73 12.91
CA LEU A 548 44.16 -23.11 11.84
C LEU A 548 43.45 -24.43 12.15
N TYR A 549 44.20 -25.42 12.66
CA TYR A 549 43.64 -26.66 13.18
C TYR A 549 42.61 -26.41 14.29
N ALA A 550 42.99 -25.65 15.33
CA ALA A 550 42.11 -25.35 16.45
C ALA A 550 40.84 -24.57 16.02
N TRP A 551 40.97 -23.64 15.08
CA TRP A 551 39.85 -22.86 14.54
C TRP A 551 38.88 -23.73 13.73
N ILE A 552 39.38 -24.68 12.95
CA ILE A 552 38.55 -25.62 12.18
C ILE A 552 37.84 -26.61 13.13
N LYS A 553 38.50 -27.02 14.22
CA LYS A 553 37.92 -27.92 15.23
C LYS A 553 36.84 -27.27 16.08
N ASP A 554 37.08 -26.07 16.60
CA ASP A 554 36.13 -25.32 17.41
C ASP A 554 36.33 -23.80 17.24
N PRO A 555 35.67 -23.17 16.25
CA PRO A 555 35.82 -21.75 16.02
C PRO A 555 35.22 -20.90 17.17
N LYS A 556 34.24 -21.44 17.91
CA LYS A 556 33.57 -20.73 19.01
C LYS A 556 34.44 -20.63 20.26
N ALA A 557 35.36 -21.57 20.48
CA ALA A 557 36.38 -21.45 21.54
C ALA A 557 37.29 -20.23 21.36
N TYR A 558 37.57 -19.82 20.12
CA TYR A 558 38.33 -18.61 19.83
C TYR A 558 37.44 -17.36 19.81
N TRP A 559 36.31 -17.41 19.09
CA TRP A 559 35.36 -16.30 19.00
C TRP A 559 33.91 -16.78 19.10
N SER A 560 33.31 -16.57 20.27
CA SER A 560 31.95 -17.04 20.57
C SER A 560 30.86 -16.53 19.62
N GLU A 561 31.03 -15.36 19.01
CA GLU A 561 30.08 -14.76 18.05
C GLU A 561 30.42 -15.05 16.57
N THR A 562 31.37 -15.96 16.29
CA THR A 562 31.72 -16.36 14.93
C THR A 562 30.51 -16.91 14.16
N ARG A 563 30.44 -16.63 12.85
CA ARG A 563 29.43 -17.23 11.96
C ARG A 563 29.83 -18.63 11.48
N MET A 564 31.12 -19.00 11.61
CA MET A 564 31.59 -20.33 11.22
C MET A 564 31.06 -21.37 12.19
N PRO A 565 30.28 -22.37 11.73
CA PRO A 565 29.79 -23.44 12.58
C PRO A 565 30.91 -24.39 12.98
N ASP A 566 30.69 -25.15 14.06
CA ASP A 566 31.47 -26.35 14.34
C ASP A 566 31.03 -27.43 13.35
N LEU A 567 31.95 -27.82 12.45
CA LEU A 567 31.75 -28.80 11.40
C LEU A 567 31.94 -30.25 11.90
N ARG A 568 32.25 -30.43 13.18
CA ARG A 568 32.42 -31.73 13.87
C ARG A 568 33.42 -32.65 13.18
N LEU A 569 34.50 -32.07 12.66
CA LEU A 569 35.54 -32.81 11.95
C LEU A 569 36.37 -33.67 12.90
N SER A 570 36.78 -34.84 12.40
CA SER A 570 37.79 -35.67 13.07
C SER A 570 39.13 -34.94 13.14
N ASP A 571 40.02 -35.36 14.04
CA ASP A 571 41.36 -34.75 14.14
C ASP A 571 42.15 -34.90 12.83
N GLN A 572 41.95 -36.02 12.12
CA GLN A 572 42.52 -36.25 10.79
C GLN A 572 41.98 -35.27 9.77
N ASP A 573 40.65 -35.12 9.67
CA ASP A 573 40.03 -34.28 8.65
C ASP A 573 40.27 -32.80 8.92
N ALA A 574 40.29 -32.37 10.18
CA ALA A 574 40.62 -31.00 10.56
C ALA A 574 42.09 -30.66 10.26
N THR A 575 43.03 -31.55 10.60
CA THR A 575 44.46 -31.36 10.30
C THR A 575 44.70 -31.30 8.80
N THR A 576 44.08 -32.22 8.08
CA THR A 576 44.22 -32.37 6.64
C THR A 576 43.62 -31.16 5.89
N SER A 577 42.48 -30.64 6.36
CA SER A 577 41.88 -29.40 5.84
C SER A 577 42.69 -28.15 6.16
N ALA A 578 43.44 -28.14 7.26
CA ALA A 578 44.34 -27.05 7.61
C ALA A 578 45.63 -27.07 6.76
N ALA A 579 46.04 -28.24 6.26
CA ALA A 579 47.27 -28.44 5.50
C ALA A 579 47.12 -28.19 3.99
N SER A 580 45.90 -28.36 3.44
CA SER A 580 45.54 -28.06 2.04
C SER A 580 45.33 -26.58 1.80
#